data_AF-A0AA88Y576-F1
#
_entry.id   AF-A0AA88Y576-F1
#
_cell.length_a   1.000
_cell.length_b   1.000
_cell.length_c   1.000
_cell.angle_alpha   90.00
_cell.angle_beta   90.00
_cell.angle_gamma   90.00
#
_symmetry.space_group_name_H-M   'P 1'
#
loop_
_entity.id
_entity.type
_entity.pdbx_description
1 polymer ?
#
loop_
_entity_poly.entity_id
_entity_poly.type
_entity_poly.pdbx_seq_one_letter_code
_entity_poly.pdbx_strand_id
1 'polypeptide(L)'
;SKLVSSAGSMTTAKSKAKCYMKLMKDENMMLFAALLHDALSILSVTSKVFQREDGSVADIHQSIQTACKALSKNKRQDGPLLEKMKSGQCEFKPKLESVRESFETSKIKFLDSLDGTLASRFSDVDKGIVKSTKIIDFTIWPDKSEETEVEGILGSGIQKQLFIFGDEEIKYALQHYDKILENTVAKDAVLPEWTALKLDIYESQSDVSKLTWQTVSRKYNEKYPYILKLIYLMLTLPSSSSKCERGFSLMKKMKTHSRSCLSEQAMCDNLVIQMESDPIERYIVDYLNLSEMSLLAHNLYLLIFY
;
A
#
# COMPACT_ATOMS: atom_id res chain seq x y z
N SER A 1 0.17 -45.65 31.47
CA SER A 1 -0.16 -44.21 31.53
C SER A 1 -0.29 -43.55 30.15
N LYS A 2 0.46 -43.93 29.09
CA LYS A 2 0.37 -43.31 27.74
C LYS A 2 -0.94 -43.56 26.95
N LEU A 3 -1.66 -44.66 27.21
CA LEU A 3 -2.95 -44.94 26.54
C LEU A 3 -4.11 -44.10 27.09
N VAL A 4 -4.08 -43.77 28.36
CA VAL A 4 -5.11 -42.93 29.03
C VAL A 4 -4.95 -41.46 28.62
N SER A 5 -3.73 -40.97 28.42
CA SER A 5 -3.49 -39.60 27.92
C SER A 5 -3.88 -39.41 26.45
N SER A 6 -3.68 -40.45 25.61
CA SER A 6 -4.10 -40.44 24.20
C SER A 6 -5.64 -40.49 24.08
N ALA A 7 -6.30 -41.32 24.88
CA ALA A 7 -7.76 -41.38 24.94
C ALA A 7 -8.39 -40.05 25.42
N GLY A 8 -7.78 -39.38 26.41
CA GLY A 8 -8.19 -38.05 26.86
C GLY A 8 -8.00 -36.94 25.82
N SER A 9 -6.91 -36.99 25.03
CA SER A 9 -6.69 -36.06 23.92
C SER A 9 -7.72 -36.24 22.80
N MET A 10 -8.03 -37.50 22.45
CA MET A 10 -8.94 -37.86 21.36
C MET A 10 -10.41 -37.60 21.69
N THR A 11 -10.84 -37.81 22.94
CA THR A 11 -12.19 -37.41 23.40
C THR A 11 -12.35 -35.89 23.42
N THR A 12 -11.30 -35.15 23.76
CA THR A 12 -11.28 -33.68 23.71
C THR A 12 -11.32 -33.14 22.27
N ALA A 13 -10.64 -33.79 21.33
CA ALA A 13 -10.73 -33.44 19.91
C ALA A 13 -12.14 -33.72 19.34
N LYS A 14 -12.75 -34.85 19.72
CA LYS A 14 -14.11 -35.22 19.30
C LYS A 14 -15.18 -34.29 19.85
N SER A 15 -15.04 -33.85 21.10
CA SER A 15 -15.95 -32.87 21.70
C SER A 15 -15.81 -31.48 21.06
N LYS A 16 -14.57 -31.03 20.77
CA LYS A 16 -14.32 -29.81 20.00
C LYS A 16 -14.91 -29.87 18.59
N ALA A 17 -14.71 -30.96 17.86
CA ALA A 17 -15.28 -31.15 16.52
C ALA A 17 -16.82 -31.12 16.55
N LYS A 18 -17.44 -31.77 17.54
CA LYS A 18 -18.91 -31.73 17.73
C LYS A 18 -19.40 -30.31 18.05
N CYS A 19 -18.62 -29.54 18.81
CA CYS A 19 -18.90 -28.12 19.09
C CYS A 19 -18.83 -27.27 17.82
N TYR A 20 -17.77 -27.40 17.02
CA TYR A 20 -17.66 -26.68 15.74
C TYR A 20 -18.76 -27.08 14.76
N MET A 21 -19.12 -28.36 14.69
CA MET A 21 -20.23 -28.80 13.84
C MET A 21 -21.58 -28.23 14.30
N LYS A 22 -21.78 -28.00 15.61
CA LYS A 22 -22.96 -27.30 16.12
C LYS A 22 -22.92 -25.82 15.74
N LEU A 23 -21.73 -25.19 15.81
CA LEU A 23 -21.50 -23.80 15.44
C LEU A 23 -21.69 -23.54 13.94
N MET A 24 -21.26 -24.45 13.07
CA MET A 24 -21.46 -24.35 11.61
C MET A 24 -22.92 -24.60 11.18
N LYS A 25 -23.74 -25.17 12.06
CA LYS A 25 -25.19 -25.30 11.84
C LYS A 25 -25.96 -24.08 12.33
N ASP A 26 -25.30 -23.17 13.06
CA ASP A 26 -25.87 -21.91 13.51
C ASP A 26 -25.81 -20.90 12.35
N GLU A 27 -26.98 -20.47 11.90
CA GLU A 27 -27.11 -19.53 10.80
C GLU A 27 -26.44 -18.18 11.10
N ASN A 28 -26.56 -17.65 12.33
CA ASN A 28 -25.96 -16.36 12.67
C ASN A 28 -24.44 -16.44 12.62
N MET A 29 -23.87 -17.58 13.05
CA MET A 29 -22.44 -17.80 12.93
C MET A 29 -22.02 -17.81 11.46
N MET A 30 -22.77 -18.49 10.59
CA MET A 30 -22.46 -18.55 9.18
C MET A 30 -22.57 -17.17 8.53
N LEU A 31 -23.66 -16.42 8.77
CA LEU A 31 -23.84 -15.05 8.29
C LEU A 31 -22.72 -14.13 8.80
N PHE A 32 -22.29 -14.28 10.05
CA PHE A 32 -21.17 -13.52 10.60
C PHE A 32 -19.83 -13.93 9.98
N ALA A 33 -19.61 -15.21 9.71
CA ALA A 33 -18.42 -15.69 9.01
C ALA A 33 -18.37 -15.14 7.56
N ALA A 34 -19.51 -15.06 6.89
CA ALA A 34 -19.62 -14.44 5.56
C ALA A 34 -19.32 -12.93 5.61
N LEU A 35 -19.89 -12.22 6.59
CA LEU A 35 -19.58 -10.82 6.86
C LEU A 35 -18.08 -10.60 7.14
N LEU A 36 -17.49 -11.45 7.98
CA LEU A 36 -16.08 -11.39 8.33
C LEU A 36 -15.20 -11.62 7.11
N HIS A 37 -15.55 -12.58 6.27
CA HIS A 37 -14.84 -12.84 5.02
C HIS A 37 -14.89 -11.63 4.08
N ASP A 38 -16.06 -11.02 3.89
CA ASP A 38 -16.21 -9.83 3.04
C ASP A 38 -15.40 -8.64 3.58
N ALA A 39 -15.40 -8.42 4.90
CA ALA A 39 -14.59 -7.39 5.54
C ALA A 39 -13.07 -7.68 5.42
N LEU A 40 -12.65 -8.92 5.66
CA LEU A 40 -11.25 -9.34 5.52
C LEU A 40 -10.76 -9.23 4.08
N SER A 41 -11.62 -9.47 3.09
CA SER A 41 -11.29 -9.28 1.68
C SER A 41 -10.88 -7.84 1.39
N ILE A 42 -11.67 -6.86 1.86
CA ILE A 42 -11.36 -5.43 1.75
C ILE A 42 -10.03 -5.11 2.44
N LEU A 43 -9.86 -5.56 3.69
CA LEU A 43 -8.65 -5.30 4.47
C LEU A 43 -7.41 -5.96 3.84
N SER A 44 -7.57 -7.10 3.15
CA SER A 44 -6.46 -7.79 2.50
C SER A 44 -5.87 -6.98 1.35
N VAL A 45 -6.71 -6.26 0.60
CA VAL A 45 -6.26 -5.35 -0.47
C VAL A 45 -5.44 -4.23 0.14
N THR A 46 -5.93 -3.60 1.21
CA THR A 46 -5.18 -2.57 1.93
C THR A 46 -3.87 -3.10 2.48
N SER A 47 -3.89 -4.26 3.14
CA SER A 47 -2.69 -4.89 3.69
C SER A 47 -1.62 -5.13 2.62
N LYS A 48 -2.00 -5.53 1.39
CA LYS A 48 -1.06 -5.68 0.27
C LYS A 48 -0.42 -4.36 -0.13
N VAL A 49 -1.15 -3.24 -0.11
CA VAL A 49 -0.58 -1.91 -0.40
C VAL A 49 0.48 -1.54 0.64
N PHE A 50 0.23 -1.81 1.93
CA PHE A 50 1.23 -1.58 2.99
C PHE A 50 2.49 -2.45 2.84
N GLN A 51 2.40 -3.60 2.18
CA GLN A 51 3.51 -4.54 2.00
C GLN A 51 4.36 -4.25 0.75
N ARG A 52 3.93 -3.32 -0.11
CA ARG A 52 4.67 -2.93 -1.31
C ARG A 52 6.03 -2.30 -0.95
N GLU A 53 7.03 -2.58 -1.78
CA GLU A 53 8.39 -2.04 -1.59
C GLU A 53 8.52 -0.60 -2.08
N ASP A 54 7.70 -0.26 -3.07
CA ASP A 54 7.62 1.00 -3.80
C ASP A 54 6.43 1.87 -3.37
N GLY A 55 5.67 1.45 -2.36
CA GLY A 55 4.46 2.14 -1.92
C GLY A 55 4.79 3.44 -1.21
N SER A 56 4.22 4.55 -1.70
CA SER A 56 4.29 5.85 -1.04
C SER A 56 3.31 5.95 0.12
N VAL A 57 3.49 6.96 0.99
CA VAL A 57 2.51 7.23 2.05
C VAL A 57 1.16 7.65 1.47
N ALA A 58 1.15 8.27 0.27
CA ALA A 58 -0.05 8.64 -0.46
C ALA A 58 -0.84 7.40 -0.92
N ASP A 59 -0.17 6.36 -1.42
CA ASP A 59 -0.80 5.09 -1.82
C ASP A 59 -1.50 4.42 -0.63
N ILE A 60 -0.82 4.39 0.51
CA ILE A 60 -1.35 3.84 1.76
C ILE A 60 -2.58 4.62 2.21
N HIS A 61 -2.47 5.94 2.20
CA HIS A 61 -3.56 6.83 2.54
C HIS A 61 -4.80 6.60 1.66
N GLN A 62 -4.61 6.58 0.35
CA GLN A 62 -5.68 6.32 -0.62
C GLN A 62 -6.31 4.94 -0.41
N SER A 63 -5.51 3.93 -0.10
CA SER A 63 -5.98 2.58 0.17
C SER A 63 -6.84 2.49 1.43
N ILE A 64 -6.46 3.19 2.50
CA ILE A 64 -7.26 3.29 3.74
C ILE A 64 -8.60 3.98 3.44
N GLN A 65 -8.58 5.13 2.75
CA GLN A 65 -9.82 5.84 2.40
C GLN A 65 -10.76 4.98 1.54
N THR A 66 -10.20 4.23 0.59
CA THR A 66 -10.95 3.30 -0.24
C THR A 66 -11.57 2.18 0.59
N ALA A 67 -10.82 1.63 1.56
CA ALA A 67 -11.33 0.60 2.47
C ALA A 67 -12.47 1.13 3.35
N CYS A 68 -12.35 2.32 3.95
CA CYS A 68 -13.41 2.93 4.76
C CYS A 68 -14.69 3.17 3.93
N LYS A 69 -14.55 3.65 2.68
CA LYS A 69 -15.67 3.80 1.74
C LYS A 69 -16.32 2.46 1.41
N ALA A 70 -15.52 1.41 1.16
CA ALA A 70 -16.02 0.08 0.87
C ALA A 70 -16.73 -0.56 2.09
N LEU A 71 -16.19 -0.42 3.29
CA LEU A 71 -16.83 -0.88 4.53
C LEU A 71 -18.15 -0.13 4.79
N SER A 72 -18.17 1.18 4.55
CA SER A 72 -19.39 1.99 4.62
C SER A 72 -20.45 1.57 3.60
N LYS A 73 -20.04 1.19 2.38
CA LYS A 73 -20.94 0.57 1.40
C LYS A 73 -21.52 -0.74 1.94
N ASN A 74 -20.69 -1.58 2.57
CA ASN A 74 -21.11 -2.84 3.18
C ASN A 74 -22.09 -2.68 4.36
N LYS A 75 -22.23 -1.47 4.94
CA LYS A 75 -23.28 -1.17 5.93
C LYS A 75 -24.66 -1.13 5.25
N ARG A 76 -24.73 -0.55 4.05
CA ARG A 76 -25.98 -0.34 3.29
C ARG A 76 -26.35 -1.50 2.38
N GLN A 77 -25.35 -2.17 1.82
CA GLN A 77 -25.49 -3.31 0.92
C GLN A 77 -24.70 -4.48 1.50
N ASP A 78 -25.16 -5.71 1.31
CA ASP A 78 -24.37 -6.87 1.75
C ASP A 78 -23.13 -7.04 0.88
N GLY A 79 -22.05 -7.56 1.47
CA GLY A 79 -20.88 -7.97 0.70
C GLY A 79 -21.18 -9.21 -0.16
N PRO A 80 -20.31 -9.53 -1.12
CA PRO A 80 -20.59 -10.57 -2.13
C PRO A 80 -20.90 -11.95 -1.53
N LEU A 81 -20.22 -12.35 -0.45
CA LEU A 81 -20.46 -13.65 0.18
C LEU A 81 -21.70 -13.62 1.07
N LEU A 82 -21.90 -12.52 1.81
CA LEU A 82 -23.08 -12.34 2.65
C LEU A 82 -24.38 -12.28 1.84
N GLU A 83 -24.36 -11.63 0.68
CA GLU A 83 -25.49 -11.57 -0.25
C GLU A 83 -25.84 -12.95 -0.81
N LYS A 84 -24.84 -13.74 -1.24
CA LYS A 84 -25.01 -15.13 -1.70
C LYS A 84 -25.62 -16.02 -0.62
N MET A 85 -25.22 -15.83 0.63
CA MET A 85 -25.76 -16.55 1.78
C MET A 85 -27.22 -16.18 2.07
N LYS A 86 -27.56 -14.89 2.06
CA LYS A 86 -28.94 -14.44 2.34
C LYS A 86 -29.93 -14.72 1.21
N SER A 87 -29.47 -14.74 -0.04
CA SER A 87 -30.28 -15.07 -1.23
C SER A 87 -30.59 -16.57 -1.36
N GLY A 88 -30.07 -17.41 -0.47
CA GLY A 88 -30.33 -18.86 -0.49
C GLY A 88 -29.66 -19.59 -1.66
N GLN A 89 -28.68 -18.96 -2.30
CA GLN A 89 -27.85 -19.57 -3.35
C GLN A 89 -26.76 -20.50 -2.78
N CYS A 90 -26.58 -20.50 -1.46
CA CYS A 90 -25.79 -21.50 -0.76
C CYS A 90 -26.62 -22.76 -0.47
N GLU A 91 -25.97 -23.93 -0.50
CA GLU A 91 -26.60 -25.24 -0.21
C GLU A 91 -27.24 -25.33 1.19
N PHE A 92 -26.90 -24.41 2.10
CA PHE A 92 -27.40 -24.36 3.47
C PHE A 92 -28.64 -23.46 3.58
N LYS A 93 -29.81 -24.06 3.83
CA LYS A 93 -31.12 -23.38 3.96
C LYS A 93 -31.65 -23.43 5.40
N PRO A 94 -31.43 -22.40 6.21
CA PRO A 94 -32.01 -22.32 7.56
C PRO A 94 -33.47 -21.77 7.54
N LYS A 95 -34.27 -22.15 8.55
CA LYS A 95 -35.67 -21.71 8.75
C LYS A 95 -35.70 -20.42 9.55
N LEU A 96 -36.42 -19.41 9.08
CA LEU A 96 -36.39 -18.03 9.58
C LEU A 96 -37.76 -17.55 10.05
N GLU A 97 -37.79 -16.74 11.11
CA GLU A 97 -38.82 -15.69 11.24
C GLU A 97 -38.45 -14.54 12.21
N SER A 98 -37.60 -14.72 13.25
CA SER A 98 -37.34 -13.63 14.24
C SER A 98 -35.89 -13.16 14.44
N VAL A 99 -34.90 -13.72 13.73
CA VAL A 99 -33.46 -13.55 14.07
C VAL A 99 -32.74 -12.49 13.20
N ARG A 100 -33.34 -12.06 12.08
CA ARG A 100 -32.69 -11.21 11.07
C ARG A 100 -32.36 -9.80 11.57
N GLU A 101 -33.22 -9.17 12.37
CA GLU A 101 -33.00 -7.81 12.90
C GLU A 101 -31.82 -7.74 13.88
N SER A 102 -31.62 -8.80 14.69
CA SER A 102 -30.49 -8.89 15.63
C SER A 102 -29.15 -9.02 14.90
N PHE A 103 -29.14 -9.70 13.74
CA PHE A 103 -27.94 -9.82 12.91
C PHE A 103 -27.59 -8.48 12.25
N GLU A 104 -28.55 -7.79 11.63
CA GLU A 104 -28.29 -6.49 11.00
C GLU A 104 -27.75 -5.45 11.99
N THR A 105 -28.29 -5.43 13.22
CA THR A 105 -27.78 -4.57 14.28
C THR A 105 -26.32 -4.91 14.63
N SER A 106 -25.99 -6.21 14.70
CA SER A 106 -24.63 -6.68 15.00
C SER A 106 -23.66 -6.39 13.84
N LYS A 107 -24.13 -6.52 12.60
CA LYS A 107 -23.39 -6.19 11.38
C LYS A 107 -22.99 -4.72 11.37
N ILE A 108 -23.94 -3.81 11.59
CA ILE A 108 -23.68 -2.36 11.60
C ILE A 108 -22.68 -2.02 12.70
N LYS A 109 -22.89 -2.52 13.92
CA LYS A 109 -21.96 -2.30 15.06
C LYS A 109 -20.55 -2.80 14.76
N PHE A 110 -20.41 -3.98 14.16
CA PHE A 110 -19.11 -4.53 13.78
C PHE A 110 -18.42 -3.65 12.73
N LEU A 111 -19.13 -3.27 11.67
CA LEU A 111 -18.58 -2.44 10.60
C LEU A 111 -18.24 -1.02 11.09
N ASP A 112 -19.06 -0.42 11.95
CA ASP A 112 -18.77 0.89 12.57
C ASP A 112 -17.53 0.81 13.47
N SER A 113 -17.39 -0.26 14.25
CA SER A 113 -16.20 -0.46 15.08
C SER A 113 -14.93 -0.62 14.24
N LEU A 114 -15.02 -1.37 13.13
CA LEU A 114 -13.89 -1.60 12.23
C LEU A 114 -13.49 -0.30 11.51
N ASP A 115 -14.47 0.40 10.95
CA ASP A 115 -14.30 1.70 10.27
C ASP A 115 -13.73 2.76 11.22
N GLY A 116 -14.26 2.85 12.45
CA GLY A 116 -13.74 3.72 13.49
C GLY A 116 -12.31 3.36 13.94
N THR A 117 -11.99 2.07 14.01
CA THR A 117 -10.62 1.62 14.34
C THR A 117 -9.63 1.98 13.25
N LEU A 118 -10.00 1.80 11.97
CA LEU A 118 -9.17 2.22 10.84
C LEU A 118 -8.98 3.73 10.84
N ALA A 119 -10.06 4.49 10.94
CA ALA A 119 -10.02 5.95 10.97
C ALA A 119 -9.18 6.48 12.14
N SER A 120 -9.30 5.88 13.34
CA SER A 120 -8.51 6.28 14.50
C SER A 120 -7.03 5.94 14.34
N ARG A 121 -6.68 4.71 13.93
CA ARG A 121 -5.28 4.29 13.75
C ARG A 121 -4.54 5.13 12.73
N PHE A 122 -5.23 5.60 11.70
CA PHE A 122 -4.66 6.38 10.62
C PHE A 122 -5.10 7.84 10.62
N SER A 123 -5.62 8.33 11.75
CA SER A 123 -6.09 9.72 11.87
C SER A 123 -4.97 10.75 11.67
N ASP A 124 -3.72 10.34 11.88
CA ASP A 124 -2.52 11.14 11.62
C ASP A 124 -2.13 11.16 10.14
N VAL A 125 -2.54 10.17 9.34
CA VAL A 125 -2.25 10.11 7.90
C VAL A 125 -3.03 11.20 7.15
N ASP A 126 -4.21 11.56 7.64
CA ASP A 126 -5.01 12.68 7.12
C ASP A 126 -4.55 14.05 7.60
N LYS A 127 -3.50 14.10 8.44
CA LYS A 127 -3.03 15.31 9.10
C LYS A 127 -1.53 15.51 8.87
N GLY A 128 -1.12 16.75 9.11
CA GLY A 128 0.28 17.16 9.14
C GLY A 128 1.12 16.73 7.93
N ILE A 129 2.32 16.21 8.20
CA ILE A 129 3.34 15.99 7.17
C ILE A 129 2.94 14.90 6.18
N VAL A 130 2.15 13.91 6.62
CA VAL A 130 1.70 12.82 5.77
C VAL A 130 0.73 13.32 4.70
N LYS A 131 -0.19 14.21 5.05
CA LYS A 131 -1.04 14.87 4.05
C LYS A 131 -0.19 15.68 3.07
N SER A 132 0.80 16.44 3.56
CA SER A 132 1.68 17.23 2.71
C SER A 132 2.51 16.39 1.76
N THR A 133 2.88 15.16 2.13
CA THR A 133 3.63 14.25 1.25
C THR A 133 2.87 13.82 0.00
N LYS A 134 1.54 14.02 -0.08
CA LYS A 134 0.77 13.68 -1.29
C LYS A 134 1.30 14.38 -2.54
N ILE A 135 1.84 15.60 -2.43
CA ILE A 135 2.39 16.36 -3.57
C ILE A 135 3.57 15.66 -4.26
N ILE A 136 4.17 14.65 -3.63
CA ILE A 136 5.23 13.84 -4.25
C ILE A 136 4.67 12.82 -5.25
N ASP A 137 3.36 12.57 -5.27
CA ASP A 137 2.74 11.68 -6.23
C ASP A 137 2.38 12.47 -7.50
N PHE A 138 3.07 12.21 -8.60
CA PHE A 138 2.80 12.90 -9.87
C PHE A 138 1.42 12.57 -10.46
N THR A 139 0.77 11.49 -10.02
CA THR A 139 -0.56 11.11 -10.53
C THR A 139 -1.68 12.03 -10.02
N ILE A 140 -1.44 12.79 -8.94
CA ILE A 140 -2.40 13.75 -8.39
C ILE A 140 -2.14 15.19 -8.87
N TRP A 141 -1.16 15.39 -9.75
CA TRP A 141 -0.83 16.72 -10.27
C TRP A 141 -1.87 17.15 -11.31
N PRO A 142 -2.21 18.46 -11.40
CA PRO A 142 -3.23 18.95 -12.31
C PRO A 142 -2.93 18.61 -13.78
N ASP A 143 -3.92 18.07 -14.51
CA ASP A 143 -3.75 17.82 -15.94
C ASP A 143 -3.74 19.13 -16.74
N LYS A 144 -2.97 19.15 -17.85
CA LYS A 144 -2.98 20.29 -18.78
C LYS A 144 -4.35 20.54 -19.43
N SER A 145 -5.23 19.53 -19.43
CA SER A 145 -6.51 19.53 -20.15
C SER A 145 -7.72 19.93 -19.31
N GLU A 146 -7.59 20.16 -17.99
CA GLU A 146 -8.68 20.70 -17.18
C GLU A 146 -8.80 22.22 -17.40
N GLU A 147 -9.17 22.61 -18.63
CA GLU A 147 -9.65 23.94 -18.96
C GLU A 147 -11.01 24.16 -18.30
N THR A 148 -11.03 24.71 -17.09
CA THR A 148 -12.27 25.34 -16.62
C THR A 148 -12.39 26.67 -17.36
N GLU A 149 -13.25 26.70 -18.38
CA GLU A 149 -13.73 27.93 -19.01
C GLU A 149 -14.38 28.81 -17.92
N VAL A 150 -13.61 29.71 -17.34
CA VAL A 150 -14.15 30.85 -16.60
C VAL A 150 -13.91 32.06 -17.49
N GLU A 151 -15.04 32.63 -17.93
CA GLU A 151 -15.16 33.72 -18.90
C GLU A 151 -14.07 34.80 -18.78
N GLY A 152 -13.39 35.07 -19.89
CA GLY A 152 -12.85 36.40 -20.17
C GLY A 152 -11.33 36.59 -20.20
N ILE A 153 -10.50 35.65 -19.73
CA ILE A 153 -9.03 35.76 -19.90
C ILE A 153 -8.43 34.40 -20.27
N LEU A 154 -8.35 34.18 -21.58
CA LEU A 154 -7.69 33.06 -22.25
C LEU A 154 -6.26 32.88 -21.68
N GLY A 155 -6.02 31.77 -20.96
CA GLY A 155 -4.69 31.37 -20.45
C GLY A 155 -4.45 31.47 -18.94
N SER A 156 -5.33 32.10 -18.16
CA SER A 156 -5.04 32.40 -16.74
C SER A 156 -5.44 31.32 -15.71
N GLY A 157 -6.38 30.42 -16.03
CA GLY A 157 -6.95 29.45 -15.08
C GLY A 157 -6.00 28.30 -14.70
N ILE A 158 -5.44 27.61 -15.70
CA ILE A 158 -4.49 26.49 -15.50
C ILE A 158 -3.21 27.00 -14.85
N GLN A 159 -2.67 28.12 -15.34
CA GLN A 159 -1.49 28.75 -14.73
C GLN A 159 -1.74 29.09 -13.27
N LYS A 160 -2.93 29.60 -12.91
CA LYS A 160 -3.25 29.95 -11.52
C LYS A 160 -3.38 28.72 -10.61
N GLN A 161 -4.06 27.66 -11.05
CA GLN A 161 -4.16 26.43 -10.25
C GLN A 161 -2.78 25.77 -10.09
N LEU A 162 -2.00 25.68 -11.16
CA LEU A 162 -0.63 25.14 -11.12
C LEU A 162 0.29 25.99 -10.25
N PHE A 163 0.15 27.32 -10.28
CA PHE A 163 0.96 28.23 -9.47
C PHE A 163 0.72 28.00 -7.98
N ILE A 164 -0.52 27.76 -7.57
CA ILE A 164 -0.93 27.59 -6.16
C ILE A 164 -0.74 26.14 -5.68
N PHE A 165 -0.74 25.15 -6.58
CA PHE A 165 -0.68 23.73 -6.24
C PHE A 165 0.53 23.38 -5.37
N GLY A 166 0.29 22.77 -4.21
CA GLY A 166 1.33 22.26 -3.32
C GLY A 166 2.02 23.30 -2.43
N ASP A 167 1.70 24.60 -2.58
CA ASP A 167 2.40 25.67 -1.85
C ASP A 167 2.18 25.57 -0.32
N GLU A 168 0.96 25.26 0.11
CA GLU A 168 0.64 25.09 1.52
C GLU A 168 1.29 23.84 2.10
N GLU A 169 1.35 22.76 1.33
CA GLU A 169 2.01 21.51 1.70
C GLU A 169 3.52 21.71 1.88
N ILE A 170 4.16 22.49 1.00
CA ILE A 170 5.58 22.87 1.10
C ILE A 170 5.82 23.74 2.34
N LYS A 171 4.99 24.76 2.58
CA LYS A 171 5.10 25.60 3.80
C LYS A 171 5.01 24.75 5.07
N TYR A 172 4.03 23.84 5.12
CA TYR A 172 3.87 22.94 6.24
C TYR A 172 5.10 22.06 6.44
N ALA A 173 5.67 21.52 5.36
CA ALA A 173 6.84 20.66 5.45
C ALA A 173 8.11 21.40 5.88
N LEU A 174 8.29 22.65 5.45
CA LEU A 174 9.36 23.52 5.93
C LEU A 174 9.24 23.76 7.44
N GLN A 175 8.03 24.00 7.95
CA GLN A 175 7.79 24.14 9.39
C GLN A 175 8.01 22.82 10.15
N HIS A 176 7.61 21.70 9.58
CA HIS A 176 7.75 20.39 10.22
C HIS A 176 9.23 19.98 10.36
N TYR A 177 10.02 20.20 9.32
CA TYR A 177 11.43 19.85 9.27
C TYR A 177 12.37 21.00 9.64
N ASP A 178 11.85 22.04 10.28
CA ASP A 178 12.54 23.31 10.55
C ASP A 178 13.95 23.12 11.12
N LYS A 179 14.07 22.24 12.13
CA LYS A 179 15.32 21.88 12.82
C LYS A 179 16.29 21.05 11.97
N ILE A 180 15.79 20.19 11.10
CA ILE A 180 16.62 19.33 10.23
C ILE A 180 17.17 20.16 9.06
N LEU A 181 16.39 21.13 8.61
CA LEU A 181 16.73 22.00 7.48
C LEU A 181 17.62 23.18 7.88
N GLU A 182 17.83 23.42 9.18
CA GLU A 182 18.76 24.44 9.68
C GLU A 182 20.12 24.31 8.98
N ASN A 183 20.59 25.42 8.41
CA ASN A 183 21.87 25.54 7.69
C ASN A 183 22.05 24.67 6.43
N THR A 184 21.06 23.87 6.03
CA THR A 184 21.16 22.95 4.88
C THR A 184 20.36 23.43 3.67
N VAL A 185 19.29 24.19 3.92
CA VAL A 185 18.33 24.64 2.92
C VAL A 185 18.01 26.12 3.13
N ALA A 186 18.11 26.94 2.08
CA ALA A 186 17.67 28.32 2.11
C ALA A 186 16.13 28.36 2.01
N LYS A 187 15.45 28.42 3.17
CA LYS A 187 13.99 28.29 3.28
C LYS A 187 13.23 29.30 2.40
N ASP A 188 13.74 30.52 2.28
CA ASP A 188 13.14 31.58 1.47
C ASP A 188 13.20 31.30 -0.04
N ALA A 189 14.14 30.45 -0.48
CA ALA A 189 14.29 30.06 -1.88
C ALA A 189 13.42 28.85 -2.27
N VAL A 190 12.90 28.08 -1.30
CA VAL A 190 12.18 26.82 -1.57
C VAL A 190 10.87 27.04 -2.32
N LEU A 191 10.06 28.02 -1.92
CA LEU A 191 8.80 28.32 -2.61
C LEU A 191 9.02 28.85 -4.04
N PRO A 192 9.94 29.81 -4.28
CA PRO A 192 10.31 30.21 -5.64
C PRO A 192 10.82 29.05 -6.49
N GLU A 193 11.68 28.18 -5.94
CA GLU A 193 12.17 26.99 -6.65
C GLU A 193 11.05 26.01 -6.97
N TRP A 194 10.09 25.82 -6.06
CA TRP A 194 8.92 24.98 -6.28
C TRP A 194 8.07 25.48 -7.46
N THR A 195 7.79 26.78 -7.50
CA THR A 195 7.06 27.40 -8.61
C THR A 195 7.81 27.22 -9.94
N ALA A 196 9.12 27.49 -9.96
CA ALA A 196 9.93 27.37 -11.16
C ALA A 196 10.08 25.91 -11.64
N LEU A 197 10.24 24.96 -10.71
CA LEU A 197 10.29 23.53 -10.99
C LEU A 197 9.00 23.04 -11.63
N LYS A 198 7.84 23.43 -11.09
CA LYS A 198 6.53 23.08 -11.68
C LYS A 198 6.46 23.55 -13.13
N LEU A 199 6.78 24.82 -13.40
CA LEU A 199 6.74 25.39 -14.76
C LEU A 199 7.65 24.62 -15.72
N ASP A 200 8.90 24.35 -15.34
CA ASP A 200 9.86 23.62 -16.18
C ASP A 200 9.44 22.16 -16.44
N ILE A 201 8.81 21.49 -15.46
CA ILE A 201 8.28 20.14 -15.63
C ILE A 201 7.15 20.15 -16.68
N TYR A 202 6.18 21.05 -16.53
CA TYR A 202 5.05 21.14 -17.46
C TYR A 202 5.47 21.63 -18.84
N GLU A 203 6.50 22.47 -18.97
CA GLU A 203 7.01 22.85 -20.28
C GLU A 203 7.68 21.66 -20.99
N SER A 204 8.41 20.84 -20.24
CA SER A 204 9.22 19.76 -20.82
C SER A 204 8.52 18.42 -20.98
N GLN A 205 7.38 18.20 -20.33
CA GLN A 205 6.68 16.91 -20.32
C GLN A 205 5.22 17.09 -20.73
N SER A 206 4.74 16.23 -21.64
CA SER A 206 3.33 16.20 -22.02
C SER A 206 2.46 15.52 -20.96
N ASP A 207 2.97 14.45 -20.37
CA ASP A 207 2.28 13.62 -19.38
C ASP A 207 3.10 13.55 -18.08
N VAL A 208 2.72 14.37 -17.10
CA VAL A 208 3.41 14.49 -15.81
C VAL A 208 3.23 13.24 -14.96
N SER A 209 2.10 12.53 -15.10
CA SER A 209 1.75 11.36 -14.29
C SER A 209 2.74 10.20 -14.40
N LYS A 210 3.50 10.14 -15.51
CA LYS A 210 4.52 9.10 -15.76
C LYS A 210 5.90 9.44 -15.22
N LEU A 211 6.08 10.61 -14.61
CA LEU A 211 7.37 11.03 -14.09
C LEU A 211 7.72 10.31 -12.78
N THR A 212 9.02 10.26 -12.52
CA THR A 212 9.57 9.82 -11.25
C THR A 212 10.50 10.89 -10.71
N TRP A 213 10.58 11.01 -9.38
CA TRP A 213 11.48 11.96 -8.74
C TRP A 213 12.95 11.71 -9.06
N GLN A 214 13.32 10.49 -9.43
CA GLN A 214 14.66 10.16 -9.93
C GLN A 214 14.97 10.90 -11.24
N THR A 215 14.05 10.85 -12.21
CA THR A 215 14.17 11.55 -13.49
C THR A 215 14.21 13.06 -13.31
N VAL A 216 13.32 13.59 -12.46
CA VAL A 216 13.26 15.02 -12.14
C VAL A 216 14.57 15.47 -11.49
N SER A 217 15.05 14.72 -10.49
CA SER A 217 16.29 15.09 -9.79
C SER A 217 17.50 15.05 -10.70
N ARG A 218 17.61 14.05 -11.59
CA ARG A 218 18.72 13.99 -12.55
C ARG A 218 18.80 15.24 -13.45
N LYS A 219 17.65 15.83 -13.78
CA LYS A 219 17.56 16.98 -14.68
C LYS A 219 17.65 18.32 -13.97
N TYR A 220 17.10 18.42 -12.76
CA TYR A 220 16.83 19.70 -12.10
C TYR A 220 17.57 19.90 -10.76
N ASN A 221 18.31 18.90 -10.25
CA ASN A 221 18.98 19.01 -8.94
C ASN A 221 19.99 20.17 -8.84
N GLU A 222 20.69 20.50 -9.91
CA GLU A 222 21.60 21.65 -9.91
C GLU A 222 20.85 22.99 -9.93
N LYS A 223 19.68 23.04 -10.58
CA LYS A 223 18.87 24.26 -10.76
C LYS A 223 17.98 24.56 -9.56
N TYR A 224 17.41 23.52 -8.93
CA TYR A 224 16.44 23.61 -7.84
C TYR A 224 16.81 22.70 -6.65
N PRO A 225 18.00 22.89 -6.04
CA PRO A 225 18.53 21.98 -5.02
C PRO A 225 17.75 22.00 -3.70
N TYR A 226 17.11 23.12 -3.34
CA TYR A 226 16.49 23.28 -2.02
C TYR A 226 15.13 22.60 -1.95
N ILE A 227 14.30 22.77 -2.98
CA ILE A 227 13.04 22.04 -3.08
C ILE A 227 13.26 20.54 -3.21
N LEU A 228 14.24 20.11 -4.01
CA LEU A 228 14.51 18.68 -4.20
C LEU A 228 15.01 18.01 -2.91
N LYS A 229 15.83 18.69 -2.10
CA LYS A 229 16.19 18.22 -0.75
C LYS A 229 14.97 18.02 0.14
N LEU A 230 14.02 18.95 0.12
CA LEU A 230 12.77 18.82 0.89
C LEU A 230 11.92 17.64 0.40
N ILE A 231 11.81 17.47 -0.92
CA ILE A 231 11.10 16.33 -1.52
C ILE A 231 11.78 15.01 -1.16
N TYR A 232 13.11 14.93 -1.18
CA TYR A 232 13.84 13.75 -0.73
C TYR A 232 13.53 13.42 0.73
N LEU A 233 13.47 14.43 1.60
CA LEU A 233 13.11 14.23 3.00
C LEU A 233 11.68 13.69 3.15
N MET A 234 10.72 14.19 2.35
CA MET A 234 9.38 13.63 2.28
C MET A 234 9.36 12.18 1.78
N LEU A 235 10.17 11.85 0.77
CA LEU A 235 10.29 10.50 0.21
C LEU A 235 10.94 9.51 1.19
N THR A 236 11.74 10.00 2.14
CA THR A 236 12.34 9.15 3.20
C THR A 236 11.39 8.83 4.34
N LEU A 237 10.17 9.40 4.38
CA LEU A 237 9.19 9.03 5.38
C LEU A 237 8.79 7.56 5.18
N PRO A 238 8.97 6.70 6.20
CA PRO A 238 8.62 5.30 6.07
C PRO A 238 7.11 5.20 5.86
N SER A 239 6.71 4.69 4.69
CA SER A 239 5.31 4.46 4.37
C SER A 239 4.71 3.34 5.23
N SER A 240 5.52 2.34 5.60
CA SER A 240 5.08 1.27 6.50
C SER A 240 6.24 0.59 7.25
N SER A 241 5.91 -0.15 8.31
CA SER A 241 6.84 -1.04 9.03
C SER A 241 7.17 -2.33 8.26
N SER A 242 6.58 -2.57 7.08
CA SER A 242 6.67 -3.87 6.40
C SER A 242 8.10 -4.23 5.99
N LYS A 243 8.92 -3.25 5.58
CA LYS A 243 10.36 -3.46 5.34
C LYS A 243 11.08 -3.90 6.61
N CYS A 244 10.76 -3.31 7.76
CA CYS A 244 11.33 -3.71 9.05
C CYS A 244 10.89 -5.14 9.43
N GLU A 245 9.59 -5.47 9.29
CA GLU A 245 9.05 -6.81 9.59
C GLU A 245 9.67 -7.91 8.70
N ARG A 246 9.91 -7.60 7.42
CA ARG A 246 10.64 -8.48 6.50
C ARG A 246 12.10 -8.65 6.92
N GLY A 247 12.77 -7.55 7.26
CA GLY A 247 14.13 -7.57 7.81
C GLY A 247 14.24 -8.45 9.06
N PHE A 248 13.33 -8.28 10.03
CA PHE A 248 13.25 -9.12 11.22
C PHE A 248 12.98 -10.59 10.91
N SER A 249 12.11 -10.86 9.94
CA SER A 249 11.79 -12.22 9.50
C SER A 249 12.99 -12.90 8.85
N LEU A 250 13.73 -12.20 7.98
CA LEU A 250 14.97 -12.69 7.38
C LEU A 250 16.05 -12.91 8.43
N MET A 251 16.22 -11.96 9.34
CA MET A 251 17.12 -12.06 10.49
C MET A 251 16.81 -13.30 11.34
N LYS A 252 15.53 -13.56 11.61
CA LYS A 252 15.09 -14.76 12.34
C LYS A 252 15.41 -16.03 11.55
N LYS A 253 15.16 -16.05 10.24
CA LYS A 253 15.52 -17.18 9.37
C LYS A 253 17.02 -17.42 9.39
N MET A 254 17.85 -16.42 9.21
CA MET A 254 19.32 -16.56 9.23
C MET A 254 19.85 -17.08 10.58
N LYS A 255 19.37 -16.52 11.69
CA LYS A 255 19.73 -16.97 13.04
C LYS A 255 19.30 -18.41 13.31
N THR A 256 18.13 -18.81 12.82
CA THR A 256 17.54 -20.13 13.09
C THR A 256 18.07 -21.21 12.14
N HIS A 257 18.21 -20.90 10.86
CA HIS A 257 18.54 -21.85 9.79
C HIS A 257 19.99 -22.31 9.89
N SER A 258 20.92 -21.39 10.13
CA SER A 258 22.34 -21.75 10.15
C SER A 258 22.85 -22.16 11.54
N ARG A 259 22.03 -22.06 12.61
CA ARG A 259 22.44 -22.16 14.03
C ARG A 259 23.77 -21.44 14.32
N SER A 260 24.07 -20.42 13.52
CA SER A 260 25.40 -19.84 13.42
C SER A 260 25.46 -18.65 14.34
N CYS A 261 26.50 -18.58 15.17
CA CYS A 261 26.95 -17.32 15.74
C CYS A 261 27.59 -16.49 14.62
N LEU A 262 26.76 -15.87 13.79
CA LEU A 262 27.22 -14.82 12.88
C LEU A 262 27.59 -13.59 13.72
N SER A 263 28.69 -12.94 13.36
CA SER A 263 28.97 -11.60 13.90
C SER A 263 27.86 -10.64 13.46
N GLU A 264 27.65 -9.59 14.24
CA GLU A 264 26.67 -8.54 13.92
C GLU A 264 26.91 -7.95 12.53
N GLN A 265 28.17 -7.66 12.20
CA GLN A 265 28.54 -7.12 10.88
C GLN A 265 28.16 -8.07 9.74
N ALA A 266 28.53 -9.35 9.83
CA ALA A 266 28.21 -10.32 8.78
C ALA A 266 26.70 -10.51 8.62
N MET A 267 25.95 -10.41 9.71
CA MET A 267 24.50 -10.47 9.69
C MET A 267 23.89 -9.23 9.01
N CYS A 268 24.37 -8.03 9.32
CA CYS A 268 23.95 -6.79 8.66
C CYS A 268 24.25 -6.83 7.16
N ASP A 269 25.46 -7.22 6.76
CA ASP A 269 25.87 -7.27 5.35
C ASP A 269 24.97 -8.22 4.55
N ASN A 270 24.69 -9.41 5.08
CA ASN A 270 23.78 -10.38 4.45
C ASN A 270 22.33 -9.89 4.41
N LEU A 271 21.86 -9.18 5.45
CA LEU A 271 20.51 -8.61 5.46
C LEU A 271 20.36 -7.53 4.40
N VAL A 272 21.35 -6.66 4.21
CA VAL A 272 21.34 -5.64 3.16
C VAL A 272 21.24 -6.29 1.79
N ILE A 273 22.07 -7.31 1.52
CA ILE A 273 22.03 -8.05 0.25
C ILE A 273 20.63 -8.64 0.03
N GLN A 274 20.08 -9.36 1.01
CA GLN A 274 18.78 -10.04 0.87
C GLN A 274 17.58 -9.09 0.79
N MET A 275 17.68 -7.89 1.37
CA MET A 275 16.60 -6.90 1.38
C MET A 275 16.58 -6.04 0.12
N GLU A 276 17.74 -5.79 -0.49
CA GLU A 276 17.89 -4.89 -1.64
C GLU A 276 18.11 -5.64 -2.96
N SER A 277 18.43 -6.94 -2.92
CA SER A 277 18.54 -7.76 -4.13
C SER A 277 17.17 -8.09 -4.71
N ASP A 278 17.07 -8.13 -6.04
CA ASP A 278 15.90 -8.67 -6.72
C ASP A 278 15.64 -10.14 -6.30
N PRO A 279 14.39 -10.62 -6.39
CA PRO A 279 14.08 -12.03 -6.15
C PRO A 279 14.92 -12.93 -7.07
N ILE A 280 15.40 -14.05 -6.54
CA ILE A 280 16.25 -15.01 -7.27
C ILE A 280 15.55 -15.47 -8.57
N GLU A 281 14.22 -15.55 -8.56
CA GLU A 281 13.38 -15.91 -9.70
C GLU A 281 13.59 -14.98 -10.90
N ARG A 282 13.88 -13.69 -10.66
CA ARG A 282 14.13 -12.68 -11.70
C ARG A 282 15.44 -12.98 -12.44
N TYR A 283 16.46 -13.40 -11.69
CA TYR A 283 17.74 -13.81 -12.27
C TYR A 283 17.60 -15.13 -13.06
N ILE A 284 16.77 -16.08 -12.61
CA ILE A 284 16.55 -17.34 -13.33
C ILE A 284 15.91 -17.10 -14.72
N VAL A 285 14.97 -16.16 -14.84
CA VAL A 285 14.35 -15.79 -16.12
C VAL A 285 15.37 -15.18 -17.08
N ASP A 286 16.27 -14.32 -16.61
CA ASP A 286 17.31 -13.72 -17.46
C ASP A 286 18.32 -14.77 -17.96
N TYR A 287 18.67 -15.75 -17.14
CA TYR A 287 19.51 -16.88 -17.57
C TYR A 287 18.83 -17.78 -18.61
N LEU A 288 17.52 -18.00 -18.49
CA LEU A 288 16.75 -18.77 -19.48
C LEU A 288 16.64 -18.02 -20.81
N ASN A 289 16.34 -16.71 -20.78
CA ASN A 289 16.27 -15.86 -21.96
C ASN A 289 17.63 -15.70 -22.66
N LEU A 290 18.73 -15.59 -21.90
CA LEU A 290 20.09 -15.59 -22.44
C LEU A 290 20.46 -16.93 -23.08
N SER A 291 19.99 -18.05 -22.51
CA SER A 291 20.20 -19.38 -23.10
C SER A 291 19.44 -19.55 -24.42
N GLU A 292 18.20 -19.07 -24.52
CA GLU A 292 17.40 -19.10 -25.76
C GLU A 292 17.99 -18.19 -26.84
N MET A 293 18.49 -17.01 -26.47
CA MET A 293 19.18 -16.10 -27.39
C MET A 293 20.50 -16.69 -27.90
N SER A 294 21.24 -17.45 -27.07
CA SER A 294 22.44 -18.16 -27.52
C SER A 294 22.12 -19.28 -28.51
N LEU A 295 20.99 -19.96 -28.32
CA LEU A 295 20.52 -21.04 -29.18
C LEU A 295 19.99 -20.50 -30.52
N LEU A 296 19.29 -19.37 -30.49
CA LEU A 296 18.86 -18.64 -31.69
C LEU A 296 20.05 -18.09 -32.47
N ALA A 297 21.06 -17.53 -31.79
CA ALA A 297 22.29 -17.06 -32.44
C ALA A 297 23.09 -18.22 -33.07
N HIS A 298 23.17 -19.38 -32.41
CA HIS A 298 23.83 -20.56 -32.95
C HIS A 298 23.08 -21.14 -34.17
N ASN A 299 21.74 -21.19 -34.11
CA ASN A 299 20.93 -21.63 -35.24
C ASN A 299 20.95 -20.64 -36.43
N LEU A 300 21.00 -19.33 -36.18
CA LEU A 300 21.20 -18.34 -37.26
C LEU A 300 22.57 -18.49 -37.91
N TYR A 301 23.62 -18.77 -37.13
CA TYR A 301 24.96 -18.98 -37.66
C TYR A 301 25.03 -20.23 -38.55
N LEU A 302 24.36 -21.32 -38.16
CA LEU A 302 24.27 -22.53 -38.97
C LEU A 302 23.45 -22.32 -40.25
N LEU A 303 22.43 -21.45 -40.25
CA LEU A 303 21.61 -21.11 -41.43
C LEU A 303 22.29 -20.16 -42.44
N ILE A 304 23.31 -19.42 -42.00
CA ILE A 304 24.06 -18.47 -42.86
C ILE A 304 25.29 -19.14 -43.49
N PHE A 305 25.85 -20.16 -42.83
CA PHE A 305 27.10 -20.82 -43.24
C PHE A 305 26.94 -22.25 -43.76
N TYR A 306 25.71 -22.73 -43.96
CA TYR A 306 25.33 -23.92 -44.73
C TYR A 306 24.22 -23.57 -45.72
#